data_AF-A0A7C2EXY5-F1
#
_entry.id   AF-A0A7C2EXY5-F1
#
_cell.length_a   1.000
_cell.length_b   1.000
_cell.length_c   1.000
_cell.angle_alpha   90.00
_cell.angle_beta   90.00
_cell.angle_gamma   90.00
#
_symmetry.space_group_name_H-M   'P 1'
#
loop_
_entity.id
_entity.type
_entity.pdbx_description
1 polymer ?
#
loop_
_entity_poly.entity_id
_entity_poly.type
_entity_poly.pdbx_seq_one_letter_code
_entity_poly.pdbx_strand_id
1 'polypeptide(L)'
;MIIKKPEDIKSSEITDKKTYLDRRTFMRSVALATSATATGLLYRQLTANSRQTGSGDGGAAPGSVPAVKQVEGERTTSFEDITNYNNFYEFTTNKQGVARRAKDFVTRPWTVSVEGLVNRPKVFDLDDLLKIGPPEERVYRLRCVEGWS
;
A
#
# COMPACT_ATOMS: atom_id res chain seq x y z
N MET A 1 -10.50 -44.28 13.72
CA MET A 1 -10.42 -43.42 12.51
C MET A 1 -9.04 -43.62 11.90
N ILE A 2 -8.96 -44.34 10.76
CA ILE A 2 -7.68 -44.61 10.08
C ILE A 2 -7.42 -43.44 9.13
N ILE A 3 -6.44 -42.60 9.46
CA ILE A 3 -6.00 -41.52 8.57
C ILE A 3 -5.17 -42.18 7.47
N LYS A 4 -5.69 -42.21 6.23
CA LYS A 4 -4.94 -42.67 5.06
C LYS A 4 -3.83 -41.66 4.76
N LYS A 5 -2.63 -42.15 4.43
CA LYS A 5 -1.56 -41.29 3.88
C LYS A 5 -2.00 -40.76 2.51
N PRO A 6 -1.72 -39.49 2.19
CA PRO A 6 -1.90 -38.97 0.84
C PRO A 6 -1.00 -39.76 -0.13
N GLU A 7 -1.48 -39.95 -1.35
CA GLU A 7 -0.71 -40.60 -2.41
C GLU A 7 0.53 -39.76 -2.77
N ASP A 8 1.63 -40.43 -3.12
CA ASP A 8 2.85 -39.77 -3.57
C ASP A 8 2.60 -39.03 -4.89
N ILE A 9 3.13 -37.80 -4.99
CA ILE A 9 3.01 -36.98 -6.20
C ILE A 9 3.72 -37.70 -7.34
N LYS A 10 3.02 -37.88 -8.48
CA LYS A 10 3.60 -38.52 -9.66
C LYS A 10 4.71 -37.64 -10.23
N SER A 11 5.82 -38.25 -10.65
CA SER A 11 6.94 -37.51 -11.25
C SER A 11 6.55 -36.66 -12.46
N SER A 12 5.46 -37.02 -13.18
CA SER A 12 4.91 -36.24 -14.29
C SER A 12 4.25 -34.92 -13.89
N GLU A 13 3.84 -34.79 -12.63
CA GLU A 13 3.25 -33.58 -12.06
C GLU A 13 4.33 -32.63 -11.49
N ILE A 14 5.55 -33.15 -11.32
CA ILE A 14 6.70 -32.40 -10.86
C ILE A 14 7.30 -31.67 -12.07
N THR A 15 7.38 -30.36 -11.98
CA THR A 15 8.09 -29.56 -12.99
C THR A 15 9.55 -30.00 -13.05
N ASP A 16 10.03 -30.31 -14.25
CA ASP A 16 11.43 -30.69 -14.46
C ASP A 16 12.39 -29.64 -13.89
N LYS A 17 13.48 -30.11 -13.27
CA LYS A 17 14.45 -29.27 -12.56
C LYS A 17 15.05 -28.19 -13.46
N LYS A 18 15.36 -28.51 -14.72
CA LYS A 18 15.92 -27.53 -15.67
C LYS A 18 14.91 -26.43 -15.93
N THR A 19 13.65 -26.81 -16.18
CA THR A 19 12.53 -25.86 -16.37
C THR A 19 12.32 -24.98 -15.13
N TYR A 20 12.40 -25.54 -13.92
CA TYR A 20 12.28 -24.78 -12.69
C TYR A 20 13.44 -23.78 -12.48
N LEU A 21 14.68 -24.18 -12.80
CA LEU A 21 15.85 -23.30 -12.71
C LEU A 21 15.77 -22.16 -13.75
N ASP A 22 15.28 -22.45 -14.96
CA ASP A 22 15.12 -21.49 -16.06
C ASP A 22 13.80 -20.70 -16.02
N ARG A 23 12.99 -20.85 -14.97
CA ARG A 23 11.64 -20.25 -14.87
C ARG A 23 11.60 -18.74 -15.11
N ARG A 24 12.67 -18.01 -14.77
CA ARG A 24 12.76 -16.56 -15.01
C ARG A 24 12.92 -16.24 -16.49
N THR A 25 13.67 -17.04 -17.24
CA THR A 25 13.82 -16.92 -18.68
C THR A 25 12.51 -17.22 -19.39
N PHE A 26 11.80 -18.26 -18.94
CA PHE A 26 10.46 -18.60 -19.42
C PHE A 26 9.43 -17.48 -19.16
N MET A 27 9.37 -16.93 -17.94
CA MET A 27 8.47 -15.80 -17.65
C MET A 27 8.81 -14.56 -18.48
N ARG A 28 10.10 -14.29 -18.71
CA ARG A 28 10.54 -13.17 -19.57
C ARG A 28 10.12 -13.36 -21.01
N SER A 29 10.26 -14.56 -21.59
CA SER A 29 9.84 -14.81 -22.97
C SER A 29 8.33 -14.69 -23.14
N VAL A 30 7.55 -15.20 -22.17
CA VAL A 30 6.08 -15.02 -22.15
C VAL A 30 5.70 -13.55 -22.05
N ALA A 31 6.31 -12.79 -21.12
CA ALA A 31 6.04 -11.37 -20.95
C ALA A 31 6.40 -10.53 -22.19
N LEU A 32 7.48 -10.88 -22.90
CA LEU A 32 7.88 -10.24 -24.16
C LEU A 32 6.89 -10.55 -25.29
N ALA A 33 6.45 -11.81 -25.41
CA ALA A 33 5.48 -12.21 -26.43
C ALA A 33 4.10 -11.55 -26.21
N THR A 34 3.63 -11.45 -24.97
CA THR A 34 2.35 -10.81 -24.63
C THR A 34 2.41 -9.29 -24.74
N SER A 35 3.52 -8.67 -24.38
CA SER A 35 3.70 -7.21 -24.54
C SER A 35 3.78 -6.79 -26.01
N ALA A 36 4.38 -7.59 -26.90
CA ALA A 36 4.41 -7.29 -28.34
C ALA A 36 2.99 -7.29 -28.97
N THR A 37 2.13 -8.22 -28.58
CA THR A 37 0.74 -8.29 -29.06
C THR A 37 -0.14 -7.21 -28.43
N ALA A 38 0.00 -6.97 -27.12
CA ALA A 38 -0.77 -5.94 -26.42
C ALA A 38 -0.41 -4.53 -26.91
N THR A 39 0.88 -4.23 -27.12
CA THR A 39 1.33 -2.90 -27.59
C THR A 39 0.85 -2.63 -29.02
N GLY A 40 0.86 -3.63 -29.90
CA GLY A 40 0.35 -3.50 -31.27
C GLY A 40 -1.16 -3.20 -31.33
N LEU A 41 -1.96 -3.79 -30.44
CA LEU A 41 -3.39 -3.53 -30.35
C LEU A 41 -3.70 -2.19 -29.66
N LEU A 42 -2.96 -1.85 -28.60
CA LEU A 42 -3.14 -0.61 -27.83
C LEU A 42 -2.71 0.63 -28.64
N TYR A 43 -1.64 0.53 -29.42
CA TYR A 43 -1.17 1.61 -30.31
C TYR A 43 -2.24 1.99 -31.34
N ARG A 44 -2.99 1.00 -31.87
CA ARG A 44 -4.10 1.22 -32.81
C ARG A 44 -5.34 1.85 -32.14
N GLN A 45 -5.51 1.64 -30.84
CA GLN A 45 -6.67 2.11 -30.09
C GLN A 45 -6.46 3.54 -29.53
N LEU A 46 -5.23 3.88 -29.12
CA LEU A 46 -4.88 5.19 -28.54
C LEU A 46 -4.66 6.29 -29.59
N THR A 47 -4.31 5.96 -30.83
CA THR A 47 -4.19 6.96 -31.92
C THR A 47 -5.54 7.39 -32.51
N ALA A 48 -6.64 6.71 -32.16
CA ALA A 48 -7.98 7.00 -32.68
C ALA A 48 -8.79 8.01 -31.87
N ASN A 49 -8.40 8.35 -30.63
CA ASN A 49 -9.13 9.32 -29.80
C ASN A 49 -8.21 10.00 -28.78
N SER A 50 -7.70 11.18 -29.12
CA SER A 50 -7.10 12.10 -28.15
C SER A 50 -7.96 13.37 -28.07
N ARG A 51 -8.74 13.48 -26.99
CA ARG A 51 -9.30 14.74 -26.49
C ARG A 51 -8.97 14.85 -24.99
N GLN A 52 -8.30 15.95 -24.67
CA GLN A 52 -8.07 16.59 -23.37
C GLN A 52 -9.37 16.68 -22.52
N THR A 53 -9.43 16.83 -21.19
CA THR A 53 -8.62 17.58 -20.19
C THR A 53 -9.27 17.36 -18.80
N GLY A 54 -8.55 17.68 -17.71
CA GLY A 54 -9.20 18.24 -16.52
C GLY A 54 -8.55 17.92 -15.16
N SER A 55 -7.69 18.84 -14.68
CA SER A 55 -7.11 18.82 -13.32
C SER A 55 -8.00 19.60 -12.36
N GLY A 56 -8.41 19.00 -11.23
CA GLY A 56 -9.13 19.66 -10.14
C GLY A 56 -8.19 19.96 -8.96
N ASP A 57 -8.29 21.20 -8.46
CA ASP A 57 -7.52 21.74 -7.34
C ASP A 57 -8.42 21.83 -6.09
N GLY A 58 -7.97 21.28 -4.95
CA GLY A 58 -8.77 21.13 -3.72
C GLY A 58 -8.11 21.86 -2.55
N GLY A 59 -8.86 22.81 -1.96
CA GLY A 59 -8.39 23.81 -0.99
C GLY A 59 -7.95 23.30 0.39
N ALA A 60 -7.14 24.13 1.05
CA ALA A 60 -6.46 23.87 2.33
C ALA A 60 -7.28 24.29 3.57
N ALA A 61 -7.11 23.55 4.68
CA ALA A 61 -7.62 23.86 6.02
C ALA A 61 -6.55 24.53 6.92
N PRO A 62 -6.93 25.28 7.98
CA PRO A 62 -6.00 26.13 8.72
C PRO A 62 -5.33 25.41 9.90
N GLY A 63 -4.01 25.56 9.99
CA GLY A 63 -3.15 25.07 11.08
C GLY A 63 -1.71 25.03 10.59
N SER A 64 -1.08 26.19 10.45
CA SER A 64 0.22 26.32 9.78
C SER A 64 1.36 25.75 10.63
N VAL A 65 1.63 24.47 10.44
CA VAL A 65 2.97 23.92 10.60
C VAL A 65 3.85 24.58 9.52
N PRO A 66 5.12 24.96 9.79
CA PRO A 66 5.98 25.56 8.77
C PRO A 66 5.93 24.73 7.48
N ALA A 67 5.66 25.39 6.35
CA ALA A 67 5.47 24.75 5.05
C ALA A 67 6.64 23.81 4.76
N VAL A 68 6.36 22.50 4.81
CA VAL A 68 7.34 21.49 4.52
C VAL A 68 7.69 21.59 3.04
N LYS A 69 8.98 21.64 2.72
CA LYS A 69 9.44 21.57 1.32
C LYS A 69 8.90 20.28 0.72
N GLN A 70 7.95 20.41 -0.21
CA GLN A 70 7.55 19.29 -1.03
C GLN A 70 8.76 18.81 -1.83
N VAL A 71 8.84 17.49 -2.04
CA VAL A 71 9.82 16.92 -2.94
C VAL A 71 9.55 17.49 -4.32
N GLU A 72 10.54 18.14 -4.93
CA GLU A 72 10.39 18.76 -6.25
C GLU A 72 9.86 17.74 -7.26
N GLY A 73 8.75 18.08 -7.91
CA GLY A 73 8.12 17.25 -8.93
C GLY A 73 7.13 16.19 -8.42
N GLU A 74 6.88 16.09 -7.12
CA GLU A 74 5.89 15.16 -6.56
C GLU A 74 4.60 15.90 -6.12
N ARG A 75 3.45 15.49 -6.66
CA ARG A 75 2.14 15.98 -6.21
C ARG A 75 1.76 15.28 -4.91
N THR A 76 1.20 16.00 -3.95
CA THR A 76 0.61 15.41 -2.74
C THR A 76 -0.65 14.61 -3.06
N THR A 77 -0.79 13.46 -2.41
CA THR A 77 -2.03 12.67 -2.41
C THR A 77 -3.18 13.49 -1.85
N SER A 78 -4.38 13.36 -2.42
CA SER A 78 -5.54 14.12 -1.97
C SER A 78 -5.95 13.73 -0.55
N PHE A 79 -6.59 14.65 0.18
CA PHE A 79 -7.12 14.34 1.51
C PHE A 79 -8.18 13.22 1.46
N GLU A 80 -8.98 13.20 0.39
CA GLU A 80 -9.99 12.17 0.16
C GLU A 80 -9.36 10.78 0.05
N ASP A 81 -8.30 10.64 -0.76
CA ASP A 81 -7.62 9.36 -0.95
C ASP A 81 -6.92 8.88 0.33
N ILE A 82 -6.19 9.75 1.03
CA ILE A 82 -5.45 9.35 2.25
C ILE A 82 -6.40 8.90 3.38
N THR A 83 -7.63 9.41 3.43
CA THR A 83 -8.61 9.09 4.48
C THR A 83 -9.60 7.99 4.09
N ASN A 84 -9.69 7.60 2.81
CA ASN A 84 -10.69 6.62 2.34
C ASN A 84 -10.11 5.41 1.59
N TYR A 85 -8.83 5.39 1.24
CA TYR A 85 -8.17 4.24 0.62
C TYR A 85 -7.12 3.64 1.56
N ASN A 86 -7.58 2.80 2.50
CA ASN A 86 -6.72 2.34 3.60
C ASN A 86 -6.65 0.80 3.68
N ASN A 87 -5.53 0.30 4.21
CA ASN A 87 -5.43 -1.07 4.69
C ASN A 87 -5.54 -1.05 6.21
N PHE A 88 -6.68 -1.50 6.73
CA PHE A 88 -6.87 -1.70 8.17
C PHE A 88 -7.81 -2.89 8.40
N TYR A 89 -7.21 -4.08 8.49
CA TYR A 89 -7.92 -5.35 8.34
C TYR A 89 -8.84 -5.66 9.52
N GLU A 90 -8.54 -5.11 10.69
CA GLU A 90 -9.37 -5.14 11.90
C GLU A 90 -10.77 -4.57 11.65
N PHE A 91 -10.92 -3.66 10.68
CA PHE A 91 -12.21 -3.13 10.27
C PHE A 91 -12.77 -3.84 9.03
N THR A 92 -11.94 -4.02 7.99
CA THR A 92 -12.32 -4.71 6.76
C THR A 92 -11.12 -4.86 5.80
N THR A 93 -11.18 -5.84 4.91
CA THR A 93 -10.24 -6.00 3.78
C THR A 93 -10.60 -5.16 2.55
N ASN A 94 -11.80 -4.55 2.51
CA ASN A 94 -12.19 -3.63 1.45
C ASN A 94 -11.60 -2.24 1.76
N LYS A 95 -10.72 -1.74 0.87
CA LYS A 95 -9.99 -0.49 1.07
C LYS A 95 -10.89 0.72 1.30
N GLN A 96 -11.94 0.85 0.50
CA GLN A 96 -12.95 1.91 0.59
C GLN A 96 -13.96 1.67 1.72
N GLY A 97 -13.90 0.52 2.38
CA GLY A 97 -14.77 0.17 3.49
C GLY A 97 -14.24 0.61 4.86
N VAL A 98 -12.93 0.85 4.99
CA VAL A 98 -12.27 1.13 6.28
C VAL A 98 -12.84 2.38 6.95
N ALA A 99 -12.86 3.51 6.25
CA ALA A 99 -13.33 4.78 6.80
C ALA A 99 -14.74 4.69 7.42
N ARG A 100 -15.67 4.05 6.70
CA ARG A 100 -17.04 3.84 7.19
C ARG A 100 -17.10 2.95 8.43
N ARG A 101 -16.26 1.91 8.50
CA ARG A 101 -16.24 0.95 9.61
C ARG A 101 -15.52 1.49 10.84
N ALA A 102 -14.53 2.36 10.66
CA ALA A 102 -13.74 2.97 11.72
C ALA A 102 -14.36 4.25 12.31
N LYS A 103 -15.48 4.74 11.76
CA LYS A 103 -16.09 6.03 12.13
C LYS A 103 -16.36 6.21 13.64
N ASP A 104 -16.70 5.12 14.33
CA ASP A 104 -17.05 5.11 15.76
C ASP A 104 -15.92 4.51 16.62
N PHE A 105 -14.70 4.41 16.07
CA PHE A 105 -13.57 3.86 16.80
C PHE A 105 -13.16 4.80 17.94
N VAL A 106 -13.27 4.31 19.17
CA VAL A 106 -12.92 5.06 20.38
C VAL A 106 -11.41 5.10 20.52
N THR A 107 -10.81 6.25 20.23
CA THR A 107 -9.35 6.47 20.29
C THR A 107 -8.88 7.10 21.59
N ARG A 108 -9.81 7.39 22.53
CA ARG A 108 -9.49 7.94 23.86
C ARG A 108 -10.44 7.36 24.92
N PRO A 109 -9.94 7.00 26.13
CA PRO A 109 -8.53 7.03 26.54
C PRO A 109 -7.70 5.95 25.83
N TRP A 110 -6.42 6.24 25.59
CA TRP A 110 -5.49 5.31 24.94
C TRP A 110 -4.08 5.48 25.51
N THR A 111 -3.34 4.38 25.61
CA THR A 111 -2.01 4.33 26.23
C THR A 111 -1.02 3.55 25.36
N VAL A 112 0.24 3.98 25.37
CA VAL A 112 1.38 3.31 24.72
C VAL A 112 2.35 2.82 25.78
N SER A 113 2.64 1.52 25.79
CA SER A 113 3.66 0.93 26.65
C SER A 113 4.99 0.79 25.90
N VAL A 114 6.07 1.32 26.47
CA VAL A 114 7.45 1.12 26.01
C VAL A 114 8.14 0.13 26.96
N GLU A 115 8.41 -1.07 26.45
CA GLU A 115 8.90 -2.23 27.20
C GLU A 115 10.08 -2.91 26.49
N GLY A 116 10.53 -4.07 26.99
CA GLY A 116 11.62 -4.85 26.40
C GLY A 116 13.01 -4.46 26.92
N LEU A 117 14.01 -4.42 26.05
CA LEU A 117 15.39 -4.12 26.41
C LEU A 117 15.60 -2.60 26.55
N VAL A 118 15.02 -2.02 27.60
CA VAL A 118 15.09 -0.59 27.91
C VAL A 118 15.43 -0.37 29.38
N ASN A 119 16.22 0.67 29.68
CA ASN A 119 16.62 0.98 31.05
C ASN A 119 15.47 1.53 31.92
N ARG A 120 14.49 2.18 31.28
CA ARG A 120 13.36 2.86 31.95
C ARG A 120 12.07 2.58 31.18
N PRO A 121 11.46 1.40 31.38
CA PRO A 121 10.15 1.11 30.80
C PRO A 121 9.13 2.15 31.28
N LYS A 122 8.22 2.56 30.40
CA LYS A 122 7.24 3.61 30.69
C LYS A 122 5.98 3.42 29.87
N VAL A 123 4.84 3.70 30.49
CA VAL A 123 3.54 3.85 29.82
C VAL A 123 3.27 5.33 29.63
N PHE A 124 2.84 5.72 28.43
CA PHE A 124 2.46 7.08 28.05
C PHE A 124 0.97 7.10 27.72
N ASP A 125 0.24 8.09 28.19
CA ASP A 125 -1.02 8.47 27.54
C ASP A 125 -0.75 9.43 26.36
N LEU A 126 -1.80 9.81 25.63
CA LEU A 126 -1.67 10.70 24.48
C LEU A 126 -1.18 12.11 24.86
N ASP A 127 -1.53 12.60 26.04
CA ASP A 127 -1.12 13.93 26.48
C ASP A 127 0.36 13.94 26.93
N ASP A 128 0.87 12.83 27.45
CA ASP A 128 2.29 12.61 27.71
C ASP A 128 3.11 12.57 26.42
N LEU A 129 2.62 11.92 25.36
CA LEU A 129 3.30 11.86 24.07
C LEU A 129 3.46 13.25 23.43
N LEU A 130 2.41 14.07 23.48
CA LEU A 130 2.42 15.43 22.94
C LEU A 130 3.38 16.38 23.69
N LYS A 131 3.80 16.02 24.92
CA LYS A 131 4.76 16.79 25.72
C LYS A 131 6.22 16.40 25.46
N ILE A 132 6.48 15.31 24.73
CA ILE A 132 7.87 14.86 24.43
C ILE A 132 8.61 15.90 23.57
N GLY A 133 7.89 16.57 22.67
CA GLY A 133 8.42 17.62 21.82
C GLY A 133 7.33 18.27 20.98
N PRO A 134 7.64 19.39 20.29
CA PRO A 134 6.70 20.02 19.39
C PRO A 134 6.36 19.09 18.21
N PRO A 135 5.11 19.09 17.70
CA PRO A 135 4.76 18.37 16.49
C PRO A 135 5.57 18.86 15.29
N GLU A 136 6.04 17.92 14.47
CA GLU A 136 6.72 18.19 13.20
C GLU A 136 5.84 17.70 12.03
N GLU A 137 5.68 18.52 11.00
CA GLU A 137 5.12 18.07 9.72
C GLU A 137 6.25 17.53 8.84
N ARG A 138 6.01 16.37 8.22
CA ARG A 138 6.95 15.76 7.28
C ARG A 138 6.17 15.20 6.09
N VAL A 139 6.55 15.60 4.88
CA VAL A 139 5.97 15.11 3.64
C VAL A 139 6.73 13.86 3.23
N TYR A 140 6.06 12.71 3.31
CA TYR A 140 6.63 11.41 2.97
C TYR A 140 5.82 10.69 1.89
N ARG A 141 6.50 9.82 1.16
CA ARG A 141 5.89 8.85 0.26
C ARG A 141 5.52 7.60 1.03
N LEU A 142 4.26 7.18 0.97
CA LEU A 142 3.80 5.94 1.58
C LEU A 142 3.65 4.87 0.49
N ARG A 143 4.62 3.97 0.37
CA ARG A 143 4.57 2.86 -0.61
C ARG A 143 4.01 1.60 0.05
N CYS A 144 2.81 1.19 -0.33
CA CYS A 144 2.26 -0.09 0.10
C CYS A 144 2.99 -1.26 -0.59
N VAL A 145 3.06 -2.44 0.01
CA VAL A 145 3.66 -3.61 -0.67
C VAL A 145 2.86 -4.05 -1.91
N GLU A 146 1.58 -3.69 -2.01
CA GLU A 146 0.63 -4.17 -3.02
C GLU A 146 0.70 -3.48 -4.38
N GLY A 147 1.61 -2.53 -4.61
CA GLY A 147 1.76 -1.89 -5.92
C GLY A 147 1.33 -0.42 -6.03
N TRP A 148 0.71 0.16 -5.00
CA TRP A 148 0.32 1.57 -4.96
C TRP A 148 1.17 2.43 -4.00
N SER A 149 1.18 3.74 -4.22
CA SER A 149 1.80 4.79 -3.41
C SER A 149 1.05 6.10 -3.55
#